data_AF-A0A9E5VN87-F1
#
_entry.id   AF-A0A9E5VN87-F1
#
_cell.length_a   1.000
_cell.length_b   1.000
_cell.length_c   1.000
_cell.angle_alpha   90.00
_cell.angle_beta   90.00
_cell.angle_gamma   90.00
#
_symmetry.space_group_name_H-M   'P 1'
#
loop_
_entity.id
_entity.type
_entity.pdbx_description
1 polymer ?
#
loop_
_entity_poly.entity_id
_entity_poly.type
_entity_poly.pdbx_seq_one_letter_code
_entity_poly.pdbx_strand_id
1 'polypeptide(L)'
;MNERELDSLLTQGKKEAGDFFSSFMPAPTQLAAEAVSKSRRSWRPQAVRRMALAAACVAAVLAFALLAWLLPHAEYARPGAQPSALAQADDTPVDNVPTETVALGEDKEFRMNHIPTTVHDGAVPGIMTVLWELSGNWSQQMAYSSVFEYCDTVYPAMIIPFSGADYDMLLIASGDSAHGRIGYRLVGYRTNAIQTWWSRDGLPGGDISVQDGVAVEKAADDSQQSGLRVTYIVPIQTTSGALVLPVSRLRLGVGERLLLIGSSTDDVDAESLGGLMSREDSEPYGEAAEMFTAVGTGEDVLQISDGHAGNSLTVSIVEHE
;
A
#
# COMPACT_ATOMS: atom_id res chain seq x y z
N MET A 1 28.67 32.50 21.63
CA MET A 1 29.34 32.32 20.33
C MET A 1 29.09 33.58 19.53
N ASN A 2 30.14 34.24 19.02
CA ASN A 2 29.98 35.52 18.33
C ASN A 2 29.59 35.27 16.86
N GLU A 3 28.78 36.14 16.25
CA GLU A 3 28.25 35.94 14.89
C GLU A 3 29.37 35.77 13.84
N ARG A 4 30.52 36.40 14.08
CA ARG A 4 31.71 36.26 13.24
C ARG A 4 32.38 34.88 13.32
N GLU A 5 32.29 34.20 14.46
CA GLU A 5 32.80 32.83 14.60
C GLU A 5 31.89 31.84 13.88
N LEU A 6 30.57 32.01 14.00
CA LEU A 6 29.58 31.17 13.32
C LEU A 6 29.74 31.28 11.80
N ASP A 7 29.89 32.50 11.28
CA ASP A 7 30.04 32.72 9.83
C ASP A 7 31.35 32.11 9.30
N SER A 8 32.43 32.13 10.10
CA SER A 8 33.68 31.47 9.73
C SER A 8 33.55 29.94 9.70
N LEU A 9 32.82 29.35 10.65
CA LEU A 9 32.62 27.90 10.73
C LEU A 9 31.72 27.39 9.61
N LEU A 10 30.68 28.15 9.23
CA LEU A 10 29.80 27.81 8.12
C LEU A 10 30.52 27.90 6.77
N THR A 11 31.36 28.93 6.60
CA THR A 11 32.15 29.10 5.38
C THR A 11 33.21 28.00 5.25
N GLN A 12 33.80 27.57 6.36
CA GLN A 12 34.75 26.47 6.40
C GLN A 12 34.08 25.12 6.09
N GLY A 13 32.93 24.82 6.71
CA GLY A 13 32.21 23.56 6.46
C GLY A 13 31.73 23.43 5.01
N LYS A 14 31.31 24.52 4.38
CA LYS A 14 30.92 24.52 2.96
C LYS A 14 32.10 24.21 2.03
N LYS A 15 33.29 24.72 2.36
CA LYS A 15 34.51 24.46 1.58
C LYS A 15 34.97 23.01 1.72
N GLU A 16 34.99 22.49 2.94
CA GLU A 16 35.39 21.10 3.22
C GLU A 16 34.43 20.07 2.60
N ALA A 17 33.12 20.37 2.57
CA ALA A 17 32.15 19.54 1.85
C ALA A 17 32.40 19.55 0.32
N GLY A 18 32.67 20.71 -0.28
CA GLY A 18 32.98 20.81 -1.70
C GLY A 18 34.24 20.04 -2.11
N ASP A 19 35.29 20.09 -1.29
CA ASP A 19 36.54 19.36 -1.52
C ASP A 19 36.36 17.84 -1.29
N PHE A 20 35.49 17.43 -0.37
CA PHE A 20 35.14 16.02 -0.17
C PHE A 20 34.39 15.44 -1.38
N PHE A 21 33.32 16.09 -1.84
CA PHE A 21 32.48 15.55 -2.91
C PHE A 21 33.10 15.64 -4.31
N SER A 22 34.06 16.54 -4.52
CA SER A 22 34.79 16.62 -5.79
C SER A 22 35.81 15.49 -6.00
N SER A 23 36.13 14.70 -4.95
CA SER A 23 36.91 13.46 -5.07
C SER A 23 36.08 12.24 -5.47
N PHE A 24 34.75 12.33 -5.37
CA PHE A 24 33.82 11.22 -5.61
C PHE A 24 33.00 11.42 -6.88
N MET A 25 33.67 11.65 -8.03
CA MET A 25 33.24 11.40 -9.43
C MET A 25 33.52 12.62 -10.35
N PRO A 26 33.73 12.48 -11.70
CA PRO A 26 33.20 11.38 -12.53
C PRO A 26 34.03 10.92 -13.76
N ALA A 27 33.38 9.95 -14.43
CA ALA A 27 33.38 9.61 -15.85
C ALA A 27 34.19 8.35 -16.20
N PRO A 28 33.64 7.53 -17.08
CA PRO A 28 33.10 6.20 -16.85
C PRO A 28 34.17 5.12 -16.57
N THR A 29 33.82 4.06 -15.84
CA THR A 29 34.60 2.79 -15.67
C THR A 29 35.95 2.83 -14.92
N GLN A 30 35.90 2.59 -13.62
CA GLN A 30 36.86 1.67 -12.96
C GLN A 30 36.13 0.39 -12.54
N LEU A 31 35.35 -0.16 -13.49
CA LEU A 31 34.83 -1.52 -13.41
C LEU A 31 35.97 -2.52 -13.13
N ALA A 32 35.61 -3.63 -12.50
CA ALA A 32 36.21 -4.94 -12.74
C ALA A 32 37.63 -5.27 -12.20
N ALA A 33 38.36 -4.36 -11.56
CA ALA A 33 39.75 -4.64 -11.18
C ALA A 33 40.00 -5.15 -9.74
N GLU A 34 39.02 -5.12 -8.84
CA GLU A 34 39.18 -5.72 -7.50
C GLU A 34 38.08 -6.72 -7.14
N ALA A 35 37.66 -7.48 -8.14
CA ALA A 35 37.25 -8.86 -7.87
C ALA A 35 38.44 -9.63 -7.24
N VAL A 36 38.14 -10.70 -6.50
CA VAL A 36 39.01 -11.89 -6.33
C VAL A 36 40.04 -11.92 -5.19
N SER A 37 40.42 -10.84 -4.49
CA SER A 37 41.65 -10.95 -3.66
C SER A 37 41.54 -11.51 -2.22
N LYS A 38 40.37 -11.62 -1.57
CA LYS A 38 40.32 -12.15 -0.16
C LYS A 38 39.20 -13.14 0.14
N SER A 39 39.40 -14.35 -0.36
CA SER A 39 38.72 -15.60 0.01
C SER A 39 39.07 -16.14 1.42
N ARG A 40 38.20 -17.03 1.93
CA ARG A 40 38.26 -17.99 3.09
C ARG A 40 37.52 -17.50 4.34
N ARG A 41 36.54 -18.18 4.96
CA ARG A 41 36.10 -19.58 5.19
C ARG A 41 34.64 -19.47 5.70
N SER A 42 33.71 -20.43 5.73
CA SER A 42 33.64 -21.88 5.53
C SER A 42 32.15 -22.22 5.37
N TRP A 43 31.81 -23.03 4.36
CA TRP A 43 30.48 -23.55 4.11
C TRP A 43 30.17 -24.73 5.05
N ARG A 44 28.99 -24.74 5.69
CA ARG A 44 28.37 -25.94 6.28
C ARG A 44 26.86 -25.91 6.01
N PRO A 45 26.24 -27.06 5.66
CA PRO A 45 24.83 -27.12 5.27
C PRO A 45 23.94 -27.22 6.51
N GLN A 46 22.95 -26.32 6.65
CA GLN A 46 22.07 -26.25 7.82
C GLN A 46 20.69 -26.86 7.51
N ALA A 47 20.67 -28.06 6.91
CA ALA A 47 19.43 -28.78 6.60
C ALA A 47 18.88 -29.62 7.78
N VAL A 48 19.51 -29.62 8.96
CA VAL A 48 19.12 -30.52 10.08
C VAL A 48 18.44 -29.77 11.25
N ARG A 49 18.27 -28.45 11.19
CA ARG A 49 17.63 -27.67 12.27
C ARG A 49 16.11 -27.50 12.15
N ARG A 50 15.52 -27.76 10.97
CA ARG A 50 14.07 -27.56 10.73
C ARG A 50 13.18 -28.70 11.22
N MET A 51 13.71 -29.91 11.46
CA MET A 51 12.89 -31.03 11.97
C MET A 51 12.80 -31.11 13.51
N ALA A 52 13.69 -30.44 14.25
CA ALA A 52 13.62 -30.43 15.72
C ALA A 52 12.62 -29.40 16.29
N LEU A 53 12.31 -28.34 15.54
CA LEU A 53 11.34 -27.31 15.93
C LEU A 53 9.87 -27.75 15.72
N ALA A 54 9.60 -28.51 14.65
CA ALA A 54 8.26 -29.01 14.35
C ALA A 54 7.72 -29.98 15.42
N ALA A 55 8.58 -30.82 16.00
CA ALA A 55 8.20 -31.77 17.05
C ALA A 55 7.86 -31.07 18.39
N ALA A 56 8.48 -29.93 18.69
CA ALA A 56 8.23 -29.18 19.92
C ALA A 56 6.89 -28.42 19.87
N CYS A 57 6.49 -27.90 18.71
CA CYS A 57 5.21 -27.23 18.53
C CYS A 57 4.01 -28.17 18.69
N VAL A 58 4.12 -29.41 18.18
CA VAL A 58 3.02 -30.40 18.31
C VAL A 58 2.81 -30.82 19.76
N ALA A 59 3.87 -30.97 20.55
CA ALA A 59 3.77 -31.29 21.97
C ALA A 59 3.14 -30.15 22.79
N ALA A 60 3.45 -28.89 22.47
CA ALA A 60 2.89 -27.72 23.15
C ALA A 60 1.38 -27.54 22.88
N VAL A 61 0.94 -27.77 21.64
CA VAL A 61 -0.48 -27.69 21.27
C VAL A 61 -1.29 -28.80 21.96
N LEU A 62 -0.76 -30.03 22.03
CA LEU A 62 -1.43 -31.12 22.73
C LEU A 62 -1.52 -30.89 24.25
N ALA A 63 -0.50 -30.28 24.86
CA ALA A 63 -0.53 -29.92 26.28
C ALA A 63 -1.56 -28.82 26.58
N PHE A 64 -1.70 -27.82 25.69
CA PHE A 64 -2.70 -26.75 25.83
C PHE A 64 -4.14 -27.26 25.65
N ALA A 65 -4.35 -28.20 24.72
CA ALA A 65 -5.65 -28.83 24.51
C ALA A 65 -6.09 -29.68 25.73
N LEU A 66 -5.15 -30.39 26.37
CA LEU A 66 -5.41 -31.15 27.60
C LEU A 66 -5.73 -30.25 28.81
N LEU A 67 -5.10 -29.07 28.89
CA LEU A 67 -5.39 -28.09 29.94
C LEU A 67 -6.75 -27.39 29.76
N ALA A 68 -7.17 -27.15 28.51
CA ALA A 68 -8.47 -26.55 28.20
C ALA A 68 -9.66 -27.47 28.54
N TRP A 69 -9.44 -28.80 28.58
CA TRP A 69 -10.48 -29.78 28.94
C TRP A 69 -10.70 -29.95 30.44
N LEU A 70 -9.79 -29.45 31.29
CA LEU A 70 -9.85 -29.60 32.75
C LEU A 70 -10.48 -28.42 33.49
N LEU A 71 -10.92 -27.38 32.78
CA LEU A 71 -11.58 -26.21 33.38
C LEU A 71 -13.11 -26.37 33.34
N PRO A 72 -13.81 -26.42 34.48
CA PRO A 72 -15.27 -26.49 34.49
C PRO A 72 -15.87 -25.20 33.94
N HIS A 73 -16.78 -25.33 32.97
CA HIS A 73 -17.54 -24.23 32.40
C HIS A 73 -18.43 -23.57 33.47
N ALA A 74 -18.06 -22.37 33.91
CA ALA A 74 -18.90 -21.53 34.74
C ALA A 74 -19.77 -20.63 33.86
N GLU A 75 -21.07 -20.83 33.98
CA GLU A 75 -22.15 -20.03 33.39
C GLU A 75 -22.28 -18.63 34.04
N TYR A 76 -22.69 -17.66 33.20
CA TYR A 76 -23.42 -16.41 33.47
C TYR A 76 -22.95 -15.41 34.56
N ALA A 77 -22.67 -14.16 34.15
CA ALA A 77 -23.42 -12.95 34.56
C ALA A 77 -22.82 -11.63 34.00
N ARG A 78 -23.64 -10.85 33.29
CA ARG A 78 -23.67 -9.36 33.34
C ARG A 78 -24.80 -9.00 34.33
N PRO A 79 -24.78 -7.87 35.10
CA PRO A 79 -24.68 -6.52 34.54
C PRO A 79 -24.03 -5.40 35.42
N GLY A 80 -23.61 -4.31 34.74
CA GLY A 80 -23.81 -2.91 35.16
C GLY A 80 -22.95 -2.30 36.28
N ALA A 81 -22.16 -1.28 35.94
CA ALA A 81 -22.03 0.01 36.66
C ALA A 81 -20.99 0.92 35.99
N GLN A 82 -21.38 2.16 35.67
CA GLN A 82 -20.43 3.29 35.55
C GLN A 82 -19.79 3.56 36.92
N PRO A 83 -18.60 4.19 36.96
CA PRO A 83 -18.61 5.60 37.35
C PRO A 83 -17.66 6.49 36.53
N SER A 84 -18.06 7.75 36.41
CA SER A 84 -17.24 8.89 35.97
C SER A 84 -16.00 9.08 36.84
N ALA A 85 -14.88 9.46 36.23
CA ALA A 85 -13.85 10.26 36.88
C ALA A 85 -13.11 11.11 35.84
N LEU A 86 -13.03 12.42 36.08
CA LEU A 86 -12.07 13.31 35.45
C LEU A 86 -10.65 12.79 35.68
N ALA A 87 -9.86 12.70 34.61
CA ALA A 87 -8.39 12.74 34.65
C ALA A 87 -8.00 13.72 33.52
N GLN A 88 -7.73 14.98 33.85
CA GLN A 88 -6.40 15.50 34.18
C GLN A 88 -5.46 15.33 32.98
N ALA A 89 -5.22 16.46 32.30
CA ALA A 89 -4.25 16.58 31.22
C ALA A 89 -2.88 16.13 31.71
N ASP A 90 -2.37 15.06 31.10
CA ASP A 90 -1.02 14.57 31.28
C ASP A 90 -0.28 14.84 29.98
N ASP A 91 0.63 15.82 30.00
CA ASP A 91 1.58 16.16 28.94
C ASP A 91 2.61 15.03 28.81
N THR A 92 2.14 13.87 28.34
CA THR A 92 3.00 12.79 27.85
C THR A 92 3.12 12.96 26.34
N PRO A 93 4.34 12.96 25.75
CA PRO A 93 4.46 12.92 24.30
C PRO A 93 3.75 11.65 23.81
N VAL A 94 2.87 11.81 22.83
CA VAL A 94 2.07 10.74 22.22
C VAL A 94 3.01 9.75 21.53
N ASP A 95 3.58 8.82 22.30
CA ASP A 95 4.64 7.91 21.85
C ASP A 95 4.10 6.57 21.33
N ASN A 96 2.82 6.51 20.98
CA ASN A 96 2.19 5.34 20.36
C ASN A 96 1.62 5.72 18.99
N VAL A 97 2.47 6.26 18.11
CA VAL A 97 2.14 6.36 16.67
C VAL A 97 2.01 4.93 16.14
N PRO A 98 0.82 4.49 15.66
CA PRO A 98 0.67 3.18 15.04
C PRO A 98 1.73 3.01 13.97
N THR A 99 2.55 1.98 14.12
CA THR A 99 3.69 1.71 13.27
C THR A 99 3.56 0.31 12.68
N GLU A 100 3.59 0.23 11.36
CA GLU A 100 3.57 -1.02 10.60
C GLU A 100 4.82 -1.10 9.72
N THR A 101 5.32 -2.30 9.43
CA THR A 101 6.38 -2.49 8.43
C THR A 101 5.77 -3.11 7.18
N VAL A 102 6.02 -2.49 6.04
CA VAL A 102 5.50 -2.92 4.73
C VAL A 102 6.65 -3.17 3.77
N ALA A 103 6.54 -4.20 2.95
CA ALA A 103 7.53 -4.52 1.92
C ALA A 103 6.92 -4.25 0.54
N LEU A 104 7.64 -3.50 -0.30
CA LEU A 104 7.29 -3.27 -1.70
C LEU A 104 8.35 -3.97 -2.56
N GLY A 105 8.24 -5.29 -2.71
CA GLY A 105 9.26 -6.13 -3.36
C GLY A 105 10.30 -6.75 -2.41
N GLU A 106 11.21 -7.55 -2.95
CA GLU A 106 12.11 -8.44 -2.17
C GLU A 106 13.14 -7.69 -1.30
N ASP A 107 13.58 -6.50 -1.71
CA ASP A 107 14.71 -5.78 -1.09
C ASP A 107 14.32 -4.39 -0.54
N LYS A 108 13.03 -4.08 -0.45
CA LYS A 108 12.53 -2.74 -0.11
C LYS A 108 11.50 -2.79 1.02
N GLU A 109 11.98 -2.58 2.24
CA GLU A 109 11.15 -2.48 3.44
C GLU A 109 10.98 -1.02 3.90
N PHE A 110 9.76 -0.68 4.29
CA PHE A 110 9.38 0.64 4.80
C PHE A 110 8.76 0.52 6.17
N ARG A 111 9.10 1.45 7.03
CA ARG A 111 8.34 1.71 8.25
C ARG A 111 7.27 2.74 7.96
N MET A 112 6.02 2.38 8.17
CA MET A 112 4.86 3.25 8.02
C MET A 112 4.44 3.81 9.37
N ASN A 113 4.24 5.13 9.45
CA ASN A 113 3.82 5.84 10.64
C ASN A 113 2.55 6.64 10.34
N HIS A 114 1.57 6.60 11.26
CA HIS A 114 0.31 7.35 11.15
C HIS A 114 0.20 8.41 12.24
N ILE A 115 0.26 9.67 11.83
CA ILE A 115 0.28 10.83 12.73
C ILE A 115 -1.08 11.53 12.65
N PRO A 116 -1.89 11.52 13.72
CA PRO A 116 -3.11 12.32 13.77
C PRO A 116 -2.78 13.80 13.51
N THR A 117 -3.58 14.43 12.66
CA THR A 117 -3.43 15.82 12.26
C THR A 117 -4.81 16.46 12.10
N THR A 118 -4.82 17.74 11.79
CA THR A 118 -6.00 18.45 11.32
C THR A 118 -5.70 19.10 9.97
N VAL A 119 -6.75 19.22 9.16
CA VAL A 119 -6.77 19.84 7.83
C VAL A 119 -7.77 21.01 7.85
N HIS A 120 -7.69 21.87 6.82
CA HIS A 120 -8.56 23.06 6.67
C HIS A 120 -8.58 23.95 7.93
N ASP A 121 -7.42 24.50 8.29
CA ASP A 121 -7.22 25.40 9.44
C ASP A 121 -7.70 24.83 10.80
N GLY A 122 -7.61 23.51 10.96
CA GLY A 122 -7.94 22.83 12.21
C GLY A 122 -9.38 22.33 12.31
N ALA A 123 -10.21 22.55 11.28
CA ALA A 123 -11.63 22.22 11.31
C ALA A 123 -11.93 20.74 10.98
N VAL A 124 -11.06 20.08 10.22
CA VAL A 124 -11.30 18.71 9.74
C VAL A 124 -10.25 17.76 10.34
N PRO A 125 -10.65 16.65 10.98
CA PRO A 125 -9.69 15.63 11.43
C PRO A 125 -9.04 14.96 10.24
N GLY A 126 -7.75 14.61 10.38
CA GLY A 126 -7.04 13.84 9.38
C GLY A 126 -5.95 12.97 9.96
N ILE A 127 -5.43 12.09 9.12
CA ILE A 127 -4.28 11.24 9.43
C ILE A 127 -3.20 11.52 8.39
N MET A 128 -2.00 11.89 8.84
CA MET A 128 -0.83 11.94 7.97
C MET A 128 -0.11 10.59 8.04
N THR A 129 0.03 9.92 6.90
CA THR A 129 0.82 8.70 6.78
C THR A 129 2.17 9.03 6.18
N VAL A 130 3.24 8.50 6.80
CA VAL A 130 4.63 8.68 6.34
C VAL A 130 5.29 7.31 6.17
N LEU A 131 5.90 7.07 5.02
CA LEU A 131 6.73 5.90 4.75
C LEU A 131 8.21 6.28 4.86
N TRP A 132 8.94 5.56 5.71
CA TRP A 132 10.37 5.68 5.90
C TRP A 132 11.08 4.49 5.28
N GLU A 133 11.98 4.71 4.33
CA GLU A 133 12.82 3.65 3.77
C GLU A 133 13.83 3.18 4.83
N LEU A 134 13.85 1.88 5.08
CA LEU A 134 14.78 1.26 6.03
C LEU A 134 16.07 0.88 5.30
N SER A 135 17.07 1.75 5.38
CA SER A 135 18.42 1.42 4.87
C SER A 135 19.18 0.55 5.89
N GLY A 136 20.00 -0.39 5.39
CA GLY A 136 20.77 -1.34 6.23
C GLY A 136 21.79 -0.71 7.19
N ASN A 137 22.01 0.61 7.12
CA ASN A 137 22.83 1.40 8.03
C ASN A 137 22.02 2.11 9.15
N TRP A 138 20.73 1.80 9.31
CA TRP A 138 19.80 2.46 10.23
C TRP A 138 19.52 3.94 9.93
N SER A 139 19.96 4.48 8.77
CA SER A 139 19.48 5.78 8.32
C SER A 139 18.08 5.64 7.73
N GLN A 140 17.18 6.50 8.18
CA GLN A 140 15.80 6.56 7.68
C GLN A 140 15.65 7.78 6.80
N GLN A 141 15.20 7.56 5.56
CA GLN A 141 14.81 8.63 4.66
C GLN A 141 13.31 8.54 4.41
N MET A 142 12.64 9.68 4.43
CA MET A 142 11.23 9.74 4.07
C MET A 142 11.11 9.42 2.58
N ALA A 143 10.42 8.32 2.26
CA ALA A 143 10.19 7.88 0.90
C ALA A 143 8.86 8.42 0.35
N TYR A 144 7.86 8.62 1.22
CA TYR A 144 6.53 9.09 0.84
C TYR A 144 5.77 9.65 2.03
N SER A 145 4.85 10.58 1.77
CA SER A 145 3.88 11.06 2.75
C SER A 145 2.56 11.45 2.09
N SER A 146 1.44 11.21 2.76
CA SER A 146 0.11 11.68 2.33
C SER A 146 -0.77 11.99 3.54
N VAL A 147 -1.71 12.91 3.37
CA VAL A 147 -2.76 13.21 4.35
C VAL A 147 -4.08 12.61 3.87
N PHE A 148 -4.81 11.99 4.79
CA PHE A 148 -6.17 11.48 4.62
C PHE A 148 -7.13 12.42 5.35
N GLU A 149 -8.02 13.06 4.61
CA GLU A 149 -9.01 13.98 5.18
C GLU A 149 -10.23 13.22 5.71
N TYR A 150 -10.91 13.79 6.71
CA TYR A 150 -12.10 13.21 7.35
C TYR A 150 -11.84 11.83 7.96
N CYS A 151 -10.64 11.61 8.47
CA CYS A 151 -10.22 10.33 9.03
C CYS A 151 -9.61 10.49 10.43
N ASP A 152 -9.96 9.58 11.33
CA ASP A 152 -9.42 9.46 12.69
C ASP A 152 -9.01 8.01 13.05
N THR A 153 -9.29 7.06 12.16
CA THR A 153 -9.06 5.63 12.32
C THR A 153 -8.15 5.12 11.21
N VAL A 154 -7.11 4.38 11.59
CA VAL A 154 -6.15 3.75 10.66
C VAL A 154 -6.58 2.31 10.38
N TYR A 155 -6.44 1.87 9.13
CA TYR A 155 -6.58 0.47 8.75
C TYR A 155 -5.21 -0.14 8.40
N PRO A 156 -5.02 -1.47 8.59
CA PRO A 156 -3.81 -2.15 8.16
C PRO A 156 -3.56 -1.91 6.67
N ALA A 157 -2.31 -1.67 6.28
CA ALA A 157 -1.99 -1.56 4.87
C ALA A 157 -2.11 -2.94 4.19
N MET A 158 -2.51 -2.92 2.92
CA MET A 158 -2.68 -4.14 2.13
C MET A 158 -1.76 -4.09 0.92
N ILE A 159 -1.16 -5.24 0.58
CA ILE A 159 -0.26 -5.38 -0.57
C ILE A 159 -1.04 -5.98 -1.74
N ILE A 160 -0.87 -5.37 -2.92
CA ILE A 160 -1.31 -5.92 -4.19
C ILE A 160 -0.07 -6.48 -4.90
N PRO A 161 0.08 -7.82 -4.95
CA PRO A 161 1.26 -8.44 -5.52
C PRO A 161 1.28 -8.33 -7.05
N PHE A 162 2.46 -8.09 -7.62
CA PHE A 162 2.66 -8.09 -9.07
C PHE A 162 3.62 -9.20 -9.50
N SER A 163 3.07 -10.35 -9.91
CA SER A 163 3.87 -11.42 -10.49
C SER A 163 4.42 -10.98 -11.86
N GLY A 164 5.68 -10.53 -11.89
CA GLY A 164 6.36 -10.10 -13.12
C GLY A 164 6.76 -8.63 -13.17
N ALA A 165 6.48 -7.85 -12.11
CA ALA A 165 7.05 -6.53 -11.92
C ALA A 165 8.13 -6.55 -10.83
N ASP A 166 8.96 -5.50 -10.79
CA ASP A 166 10.02 -5.36 -9.78
C ASP A 166 9.47 -4.99 -8.39
N TYR A 167 8.27 -4.41 -8.35
CA TYR A 167 7.66 -3.88 -7.13
C TYR A 167 6.17 -4.21 -7.04
N ASP A 168 5.73 -4.58 -5.84
CA ASP A 168 4.32 -4.66 -5.49
C ASP A 168 3.71 -3.26 -5.32
N MET A 169 2.39 -3.20 -5.17
CA MET A 169 1.69 -1.97 -4.80
C MET A 169 1.13 -2.04 -3.38
N LEU A 170 0.99 -0.88 -2.75
CA LEU A 170 0.48 -0.73 -1.40
C LEU A 170 -0.83 0.06 -1.42
N LEU A 171 -1.87 -0.53 -0.84
CA LEU A 171 -3.11 0.15 -0.52
C LEU A 171 -3.04 0.62 0.95
N ILE A 172 -3.04 1.93 1.13
CA ILE A 172 -3.10 2.59 2.44
C ILE A 172 -4.50 3.17 2.60
N ALA A 173 -5.21 2.80 3.65
CA ALA A 173 -6.55 3.29 3.92
C ALA A 173 -6.70 3.82 5.35
N SER A 174 -7.60 4.78 5.51
CA SER A 174 -8.01 5.34 6.81
C SER A 174 -9.49 5.69 6.73
N GLY A 175 -10.15 5.76 7.87
CA GLY A 175 -11.58 6.04 7.96
C GLY A 175 -11.95 6.93 9.14
N ASP A 176 -13.23 7.25 9.20
CA ASP A 176 -13.89 7.91 10.32
C ASP A 176 -14.43 6.86 11.30
N SER A 177 -14.17 7.03 12.60
CA SER A 177 -14.65 6.17 13.68
C SER A 177 -16.18 6.13 13.78
N ALA A 178 -16.87 7.15 13.25
CA ALA A 178 -18.32 7.15 13.05
C ALA A 178 -18.78 6.32 11.83
N HIS A 179 -17.85 5.67 11.11
CA HIS A 179 -18.04 4.83 9.92
C HIS A 179 -18.71 5.54 8.73
N GLY A 180 -18.60 6.87 8.68
CA GLY A 180 -19.26 7.69 7.66
C GLY A 180 -18.48 7.82 6.37
N ARG A 181 -17.14 7.71 6.41
CA ARG A 181 -16.24 8.02 5.28
C ARG A 181 -14.94 7.22 5.34
N ILE A 182 -14.37 6.92 4.17
CA ILE A 182 -13.01 6.39 4.03
C ILE A 182 -12.16 7.24 3.09
N GLY A 183 -10.87 7.33 3.37
CA GLY A 183 -9.86 7.82 2.44
C GLY A 183 -8.86 6.71 2.15
N TYR A 184 -8.41 6.58 0.91
CA TYR A 184 -7.41 5.59 0.54
C TYR A 184 -6.43 6.12 -0.51
N ARG A 185 -5.25 5.51 -0.55
CA ARG A 185 -4.19 5.74 -1.52
C ARG A 185 -3.72 4.39 -2.03
N LEU A 186 -3.68 4.24 -3.34
CA LEU A 186 -2.97 3.16 -3.98
C LEU A 186 -1.63 3.74 -4.45
N VAL A 187 -0.55 3.26 -3.82
CA VAL A 187 0.81 3.77 -4.03
C VAL A 187 1.71 2.67 -4.61
N GLY A 188 2.63 3.06 -5.47
CA GLY A 188 3.55 2.15 -6.14
C GLY A 188 4.89 2.80 -6.44
N TYR A 189 5.90 1.98 -6.67
CA TYR A 189 7.23 2.45 -7.06
C TYR A 189 7.26 2.87 -8.52
N ARG A 190 7.77 4.07 -8.79
CA ARG A 190 7.99 4.60 -10.14
C ARG A 190 9.19 5.54 -10.17
N THR A 191 10.05 5.38 -11.16
CA THR A 191 11.24 6.25 -11.37
C THR A 191 12.07 6.44 -10.09
N ASN A 192 12.31 5.33 -9.36
CA ASN A 192 13.04 5.29 -8.08
C ASN A 192 12.38 6.07 -6.91
N ALA A 193 11.08 6.36 -6.98
CA ALA A 193 10.33 6.98 -5.89
C ALA A 193 8.97 6.29 -5.70
N ILE A 194 8.40 6.39 -4.50
CA ILE A 194 7.01 5.96 -4.25
C ILE A 194 6.08 7.10 -4.68
N GLN A 195 5.06 6.77 -5.47
CA GLN A 195 4.08 7.73 -5.99
C GLN A 195 2.66 7.24 -5.72
N THR A 196 1.73 8.18 -5.59
CA THR A 196 0.29 7.89 -5.59
C THR A 196 -0.17 7.66 -7.02
N TRP A 197 -0.75 6.50 -7.28
CA TRP A 197 -1.31 6.15 -8.59
C TRP A 197 -2.81 6.43 -8.62
N TRP A 198 -3.47 6.17 -7.49
CA TRP A 198 -4.89 6.45 -7.33
C TRP A 198 -5.21 6.86 -5.90
N SER A 199 -6.18 7.76 -5.73
CA SER A 199 -6.55 8.27 -4.43
C SER A 199 -8.00 8.74 -4.37
N ARG A 200 -8.63 8.52 -3.22
CA ARG A 200 -9.84 9.24 -2.83
C ARG A 200 -9.78 9.66 -1.38
N ASP A 201 -10.42 10.77 -1.07
CA ASP A 201 -10.67 11.22 0.29
C ASP A 201 -12.17 11.32 0.57
N GLY A 202 -12.55 11.00 1.82
CA GLY A 202 -13.89 11.26 2.32
C GLY A 202 -15.02 10.49 1.62
N LEU A 203 -14.74 9.34 1.00
CA LEU A 203 -15.72 8.52 0.27
C LEU A 203 -16.85 8.08 1.22
N PRO A 204 -18.10 8.57 1.05
CA PRO A 204 -19.17 8.34 2.01
C PRO A 204 -19.70 6.91 1.96
N GLY A 205 -19.89 6.30 3.13
CA GLY A 205 -20.33 4.90 3.25
C GLY A 205 -19.42 3.91 2.53
N GLY A 206 -18.15 4.29 2.31
CA GLY A 206 -17.22 3.53 1.52
C GLY A 206 -16.54 2.41 2.30
N ASP A 207 -16.13 1.37 1.58
CA ASP A 207 -15.26 0.29 2.04
C ASP A 207 -14.21 0.01 0.96
N ILE A 208 -13.01 -0.40 1.37
CA ILE A 208 -11.91 -0.71 0.45
C ILE A 208 -11.12 -1.90 0.98
N SER A 209 -10.89 -2.89 0.14
CA SER A 209 -10.16 -4.11 0.49
C SER A 209 -9.34 -4.60 -0.70
N VAL A 210 -8.39 -5.50 -0.45
CA VAL A 210 -7.74 -6.27 -1.53
C VAL A 210 -8.39 -7.65 -1.60
N GLN A 211 -8.91 -8.01 -2.77
CA GLN A 211 -9.52 -9.32 -3.05
C GLN A 211 -8.88 -9.90 -4.30
N ASP A 212 -8.40 -11.13 -4.23
CA ASP A 212 -7.78 -11.85 -5.35
C ASP A 212 -6.71 -11.05 -6.11
N GLY A 213 -5.95 -10.19 -5.42
CA GLY A 213 -4.88 -9.40 -6.02
C GLY A 213 -5.34 -8.08 -6.66
N VAL A 214 -6.56 -7.61 -6.39
CA VAL A 214 -7.03 -6.29 -6.86
C VAL A 214 -7.69 -5.52 -5.72
N ALA A 215 -7.68 -4.18 -5.80
CA ALA A 215 -8.41 -3.37 -4.84
C ALA A 215 -9.91 -3.37 -5.21
N VAL A 216 -10.79 -3.52 -4.23
CA VAL A 216 -12.25 -3.51 -4.42
C VAL A 216 -12.85 -2.41 -3.56
N GLU A 217 -13.27 -1.34 -4.22
CA GLU A 217 -13.98 -0.21 -3.64
C GLU A 217 -15.47 -0.50 -3.61
N LYS A 218 -16.10 -0.30 -2.47
CA LYS A 218 -17.56 -0.21 -2.35
C LYS A 218 -17.90 1.20 -1.93
N ALA A 219 -18.87 1.83 -2.57
CA ALA A 219 -19.32 3.17 -2.25
C ALA A 219 -20.84 3.23 -2.28
N ALA A 220 -21.45 4.14 -1.51
CA ALA A 220 -22.85 4.47 -1.74
C ALA A 220 -23.03 5.00 -3.18
N ASP A 221 -24.05 4.53 -3.89
CA ASP A 221 -24.38 5.10 -5.19
C ASP A 221 -24.93 6.52 -5.02
N ASP A 222 -24.38 7.49 -5.77
CA ASP A 222 -24.87 8.87 -5.80
C ASP A 222 -26.30 8.96 -6.38
N SER A 223 -26.69 7.96 -7.18
CA SER A 223 -28.07 7.81 -7.62
C SER A 223 -28.89 7.31 -6.44
N GLN A 224 -30.01 7.95 -6.12
CA GLN A 224 -30.82 7.72 -4.91
C GLN A 224 -31.45 6.30 -4.78
N GLN A 225 -31.00 5.32 -5.55
CA GLN A 225 -31.31 3.91 -5.36
C GLN A 225 -30.29 3.31 -4.40
N SER A 226 -30.82 2.72 -3.33
CA SER A 226 -30.13 2.15 -2.17
C SER A 226 -29.22 0.94 -2.50
N GLY A 227 -28.27 1.13 -3.41
CA GLY A 227 -27.27 0.15 -3.84
C GLY A 227 -25.87 0.62 -3.48
N LEU A 228 -25.00 -0.35 -3.17
CA LEU A 228 -23.56 -0.11 -3.11
C LEU A 228 -22.99 -0.29 -4.53
N ARG A 229 -22.28 0.73 -5.01
CA ARG A 229 -21.48 0.66 -6.23
C ARG A 229 -20.18 -0.08 -5.90
N VAL A 230 -19.90 -1.15 -6.63
CA VAL A 230 -18.66 -1.94 -6.50
C VAL A 230 -17.74 -1.63 -7.67
N THR A 231 -16.50 -1.23 -7.38
CA THR A 231 -15.46 -0.92 -8.37
C THR A 231 -14.21 -1.75 -8.07
N TYR A 232 -13.81 -2.60 -9.00
CA TYR A 232 -12.53 -3.28 -8.98
C TYR A 232 -11.48 -2.38 -9.58
N ILE A 233 -10.43 -2.08 -8.84
CA ILE A 233 -9.33 -1.21 -9.25
C ILE A 233 -8.14 -2.09 -9.57
N VAL A 234 -7.78 -2.14 -10.86
CA VAL A 234 -6.70 -2.96 -11.39
C VAL A 234 -5.57 -2.05 -11.84
N PRO A 235 -4.49 -1.96 -11.06
CA PRO A 235 -3.31 -1.25 -11.50
C PRO A 235 -2.57 -1.98 -12.63
N ILE A 236 -1.92 -1.21 -13.49
CA ILE A 236 -1.14 -1.68 -14.62
C ILE A 236 0.26 -1.09 -14.54
N GLN A 237 1.28 -1.94 -14.47
CA GLN A 237 2.68 -1.49 -14.48
C GLN A 237 3.33 -1.76 -15.83
N THR A 238 4.23 -0.89 -16.25
CA THR A 238 5.10 -1.14 -17.41
C THR A 238 6.49 -1.54 -16.93
N THR A 239 6.87 -2.80 -17.13
CA THR A 239 8.19 -3.35 -16.74
C THR A 239 8.93 -3.86 -17.97
N SER A 240 10.14 -3.35 -18.20
CA SER A 240 11.00 -3.78 -19.32
C SER A 240 10.31 -3.77 -20.71
N GLY A 241 9.38 -2.83 -20.92
CA GLY A 241 8.62 -2.72 -22.18
C GLY A 241 7.45 -3.70 -22.31
N ALA A 242 6.99 -4.31 -21.21
CA ALA A 242 5.78 -5.11 -21.16
C ALA A 242 4.79 -4.54 -20.14
N LEU A 243 3.49 -4.61 -20.45
CA LEU A 243 2.43 -4.33 -19.51
C LEU A 243 2.22 -5.54 -18.60
N VAL A 244 2.23 -5.30 -17.29
CA VAL A 244 2.04 -6.31 -16.25
C VAL A 244 0.79 -5.94 -15.46
N LEU A 245 -0.07 -6.93 -15.27
CA LEU A 245 -1.26 -6.85 -14.42
C LEU A 245 -1.07 -7.74 -13.20
N PRO A 246 -1.69 -7.41 -12.05
CA PRO A 246 -1.64 -8.25 -10.87
C PRO A 246 -2.49 -9.52 -11.06
N VAL A 247 -3.46 -9.48 -11.99
CA VAL A 247 -4.37 -10.59 -12.31
C VAL A 247 -4.55 -10.72 -13.82
N SER A 248 -4.74 -11.96 -14.28
CA SER A 248 -5.10 -12.26 -15.68
C SER A 248 -6.60 -12.50 -15.86
N ARG A 249 -7.35 -12.69 -14.77
CA ARG A 249 -8.79 -12.95 -14.77
C ARG A 249 -9.44 -12.26 -13.59
N LEU A 250 -10.62 -11.68 -13.83
CA LEU A 250 -11.45 -11.06 -12.82
C LEU A 250 -12.91 -11.53 -12.95
N ARG A 251 -13.65 -11.57 -11.85
CA ARG A 251 -15.08 -11.87 -11.84
C ARG A 251 -15.87 -10.64 -11.38
N LEU A 252 -16.88 -10.24 -12.14
CA LEU A 252 -17.76 -9.10 -11.85
C LEU A 252 -19.21 -9.54 -11.89
N GLY A 253 -20.06 -8.82 -11.16
CA GLY A 253 -21.50 -8.79 -11.34
C GLY A 253 -21.91 -7.78 -12.41
N VAL A 254 -23.06 -8.00 -13.06
CA VAL A 254 -23.67 -6.99 -13.94
C VAL A 254 -23.93 -5.70 -13.14
N GLY A 255 -23.47 -4.56 -13.68
CA GLY A 255 -23.54 -3.25 -13.03
C GLY A 255 -22.32 -2.91 -12.17
N GLU A 256 -21.45 -3.88 -11.84
CA GLU A 256 -20.17 -3.59 -11.20
C GLU A 256 -19.17 -2.98 -12.18
N ARG A 257 -18.18 -2.29 -11.63
CA ARG A 257 -17.23 -1.47 -12.40
C ARG A 257 -15.82 -2.01 -12.33
N LEU A 258 -15.05 -1.72 -13.36
CA LEU A 258 -13.63 -1.96 -13.44
C LEU A 258 -12.92 -0.64 -13.74
N LEU A 259 -12.01 -0.26 -12.87
CA LEU A 259 -11.11 0.88 -13.04
C LEU A 259 -9.70 0.35 -13.33
N LEU A 260 -9.21 0.58 -14.55
CA LEU A 260 -7.83 0.35 -14.91
C LEU A 260 -7.04 1.62 -14.59
N ILE A 261 -5.92 1.51 -13.87
CA ILE A 261 -5.05 2.65 -13.56
C ILE A 261 -3.62 2.39 -14.01
N GLY A 262 -3.07 3.31 -14.79
CA GLY A 262 -1.69 3.28 -15.25
C GLY A 262 -0.72 3.92 -14.27
N SER A 263 0.56 3.69 -14.52
CA SER A 263 1.64 4.34 -13.78
C SER A 263 1.88 5.80 -14.21
N SER A 264 1.34 6.22 -15.36
CA SER A 264 1.50 7.53 -15.98
C SER A 264 0.25 8.01 -16.70
N THR A 265 0.21 9.31 -16.99
CA THR A 265 -0.87 10.03 -17.69
C THR A 265 -1.15 9.52 -19.09
N ASP A 266 -0.25 8.74 -19.70
CA ASP A 266 -0.38 8.24 -21.07
C ASP A 266 -0.52 6.70 -21.15
N ASP A 267 -0.69 5.99 -20.02
CA ASP A 267 -0.29 4.58 -19.93
C ASP A 267 -1.39 3.53 -20.20
N VAL A 268 -2.67 3.90 -20.34
CA VAL A 268 -3.75 2.90 -20.43
C VAL A 268 -4.82 3.27 -21.44
N ASP A 269 -4.87 2.51 -22.53
CA ASP A 269 -6.04 2.37 -23.40
C ASP A 269 -6.48 0.91 -23.41
N ALA A 270 -7.77 0.65 -23.21
CA ALA A 270 -8.31 -0.70 -23.10
C ALA A 270 -9.62 -0.90 -23.87
N GLU A 271 -9.66 -1.85 -24.79
CA GLU A 271 -10.87 -2.13 -25.59
C GLU A 271 -11.56 -3.41 -25.11
N SER A 272 -12.89 -3.36 -25.00
CA SER A 272 -13.73 -4.56 -24.82
C SER A 272 -13.96 -5.26 -26.16
N LEU A 273 -13.45 -6.48 -26.28
CA LEU A 273 -13.56 -7.26 -27.51
C LEU A 273 -14.93 -7.92 -27.68
N GLY A 274 -15.59 -8.28 -26.57
CA GLY A 274 -16.90 -8.91 -26.54
C GLY A 274 -18.08 -7.93 -26.42
N GLY A 275 -17.80 -6.65 -26.11
CA GLY A 275 -18.83 -5.62 -25.91
C GLY A 275 -19.68 -5.81 -24.66
N LEU A 276 -19.24 -6.62 -23.69
CA LEU A 276 -19.94 -6.83 -22.42
C LEU A 276 -19.48 -5.84 -21.33
N MET A 277 -18.43 -5.06 -21.61
CA MET A 277 -17.91 -4.00 -20.78
C MET A 277 -18.07 -2.67 -21.51
N SER A 278 -18.91 -1.77 -20.99
CA SER A 278 -19.11 -0.43 -21.53
C SER A 278 -18.10 0.54 -20.92
N ARG A 279 -17.27 1.19 -21.74
CA ARG A 279 -16.37 2.26 -21.28
C ARG A 279 -17.20 3.46 -20.80
N GLU A 280 -16.86 4.04 -19.65
CA GLU A 280 -17.39 5.33 -19.18
C GLU A 280 -16.51 6.47 -19.70
N ASP A 281 -17.10 7.65 -19.92
CA ASP A 281 -16.34 8.84 -20.31
C ASP A 281 -15.30 9.20 -19.22
N SER A 282 -14.05 9.45 -19.62
CA SER A 282 -12.85 9.56 -18.77
C SER A 282 -12.77 10.80 -17.86
N GLU A 283 -13.73 11.71 -17.96
CA GLU A 283 -13.63 13.08 -17.45
C GLU A 283 -13.69 13.30 -15.92
N PRO A 284 -13.87 12.30 -15.03
CA PRO A 284 -13.51 12.50 -13.63
C PRO A 284 -12.24 11.74 -13.18
N TYR A 285 -11.63 10.90 -14.03
CA TYR A 285 -10.59 9.95 -13.60
C TYR A 285 -9.18 10.31 -14.09
N GLY A 286 -9.04 11.28 -15.01
CA GLY A 286 -7.76 11.70 -15.58
C GLY A 286 -7.28 10.79 -16.71
N GLU A 287 -6.24 11.22 -17.44
CA GLU A 287 -5.74 10.52 -18.65
C GLU A 287 -5.08 9.16 -18.35
N ALA A 288 -4.69 8.91 -17.09
CA ALA A 288 -4.04 7.67 -16.64
C ALA A 288 -5.01 6.52 -16.29
N ALA A 289 -6.33 6.71 -16.47
CA ALA A 289 -7.31 5.78 -15.94
C ALA A 289 -8.48 5.54 -16.91
N GLU A 290 -8.91 4.29 -17.02
CA GLU A 290 -10.07 3.91 -17.80
C GLU A 290 -11.08 3.15 -16.95
N MET A 291 -12.34 3.57 -17.04
CA MET A 291 -13.44 2.98 -16.31
C MET A 291 -14.36 2.20 -17.26
N PHE A 292 -14.75 1.00 -16.84
CA PHE A 292 -15.73 0.18 -17.53
C PHE A 292 -16.83 -0.25 -16.56
N THR A 293 -18.04 -0.35 -17.07
CA THR A 293 -19.18 -0.96 -16.37
C THR A 293 -19.58 -2.25 -17.08
N ALA A 294 -19.75 -3.33 -16.31
CA ALA A 294 -20.25 -4.60 -16.83
C ALA A 294 -21.73 -4.48 -17.21
N VAL A 295 -22.07 -4.69 -18.49
CA VAL A 295 -23.43 -4.46 -19.03
C VAL A 295 -24.18 -5.74 -19.43
N GLY A 296 -23.50 -6.89 -19.46
CA GLY A 296 -24.11 -8.18 -19.78
C GLY A 296 -23.34 -9.37 -19.20
N THR A 297 -24.00 -10.52 -19.06
CA THR A 297 -23.37 -11.75 -18.54
C THR A 297 -22.55 -12.47 -19.59
N GLY A 298 -21.53 -13.20 -19.16
CA GLY A 298 -20.67 -14.00 -20.04
C GLY A 298 -19.18 -13.83 -19.73
N GLU A 299 -18.34 -14.20 -20.70
CA GLU A 299 -16.91 -13.89 -20.67
C GLU A 299 -16.60 -12.78 -21.68
N ASP A 300 -15.85 -11.78 -21.24
CA ASP A 300 -15.27 -10.74 -22.07
C ASP A 300 -13.75 -10.72 -21.93
N VAL A 301 -13.07 -10.10 -22.88
CA VAL A 301 -11.63 -9.84 -22.84
C VAL A 301 -11.42 -8.36 -23.08
N LEU A 302 -10.77 -7.72 -22.12
CA LEU A 302 -10.26 -6.36 -22.27
C LEU A 302 -8.84 -6.45 -22.83
N GLN A 303 -8.63 -5.89 -24.03
CA GLN A 303 -7.32 -5.73 -24.62
C GLN A 303 -6.74 -4.40 -24.21
N ILE A 304 -5.63 -4.42 -23.47
CA ILE A 304 -5.02 -3.27 -22.81
C ILE A 304 -3.72 -2.94 -23.53
N SER A 305 -3.45 -1.66 -23.79
CA SER A 305 -2.22 -1.18 -24.41
C SER A 305 -1.77 0.18 -23.87
N ASP A 306 -0.47 0.46 -23.97
CA ASP A 306 0.15 1.77 -23.73
C ASP A 306 0.69 2.39 -25.05
N GLY A 307 0.15 1.92 -26.18
CA GLY A 307 0.63 2.24 -27.53
C GLY A 307 1.92 1.52 -27.97
N HIS A 308 2.66 0.87 -27.05
CA HIS A 308 3.93 0.19 -27.35
C HIS A 308 3.89 -1.31 -27.02
N ALA A 309 3.26 -1.65 -25.90
CA ALA A 309 3.07 -2.97 -25.38
C ALA A 309 1.57 -3.24 -25.18
N GLY A 310 1.22 -4.52 -25.09
CA GLY A 310 -0.15 -4.95 -24.89
C GLY A 310 -0.25 -6.11 -23.91
N ASN A 311 -1.37 -6.17 -23.20
CA ASN A 311 -1.76 -7.31 -22.38
C ASN A 311 -3.29 -7.47 -22.44
N SER A 312 -3.84 -8.51 -21.82
CA SER A 312 -5.27 -8.77 -21.82
C SER A 312 -5.76 -9.21 -20.45
N LEU A 313 -6.92 -8.70 -20.05
CA LEU A 313 -7.63 -9.11 -18.85
C LEU A 313 -8.90 -9.86 -19.25
N THR A 314 -9.04 -11.11 -18.81
CA THR A 314 -10.30 -11.85 -18.98
C THR A 314 -11.27 -11.46 -17.88
N VAL A 315 -12.51 -11.13 -18.23
CA VAL A 315 -13.55 -10.70 -17.29
C VAL A 315 -14.72 -11.67 -17.37
N SER A 316 -15.02 -12.36 -16.27
CA SER A 316 -16.17 -13.24 -16.15
C SER A 316 -17.32 -12.50 -15.46
N ILE A 317 -18.39 -12.21 -16.19
CA ILE A 317 -19.52 -11.41 -15.71
C ILE A 317 -20.71 -12.32 -15.39
N VAL A 318 -21.21 -12.23 -14.17
CA VAL A 318 -22.33 -13.04 -13.65
C VAL A 318 -23.51 -12.17 -13.26
N GLU A 319 -24.71 -12.76 -13.22
CA GLU A 319 -25.86 -12.12 -12.57
C GLU A 319 -25.62 -12.07 -11.05
N HIS A 320 -26.04 -10.98 -10.41
CA HIS A 320 -26.16 -10.95 -8.95
C HIS A 320 -27.33 -11.84 -8.56
N GLU A 321 -27.08 -12.82 -7.68
CA GLU A 321 -28.13 -13.63 -7.03
C GLU A 321 -28.91 -12.82 -5.98
#